data_AF-A0A7Y2ZHU6-F1
#
_entry.id   AF-A0A7Y2ZHU6-F1
#
_cell.length_a   1.000
_cell.length_b   1.000
_cell.length_c   1.000
_cell.angle_alpha   90.00
_cell.angle_beta   90.00
_cell.angle_gamma   90.00
#
_symmetry.space_group_name_H-M   'P 1'
#
loop_
_entity.id
_entity.type
_entity.pdbx_description
1 polymer ?
#
loop_
_entity_poly.entity_id
_entity_poly.type
_entity_poly.pdbx_seq_one_letter_code
_entity_poly.pdbx_strand_id
1 'polypeptide(L)'
;AHIIGGYAALEAGTNRSGRPGIFFLVLIVVVANLPDLDFLPGVLIGDPGLYHRGPSHSIFAAAAVAGVAGWALGPRLGGARRVALWTFIAYGSHLVLDMLIPDPSGGSAGIPALWPLLASEVGTPIPGLGVLDDLRTLTHIEVQNGFFRGLLSLSGVRIFLLDAVLVLPLIPLAWGVRTRRVRATRRRAVSGSNLPLRPRRARVEVPGGPGRGRVLVAAEGRAARG
;
A
#
# COMPACT_ATOMS: atom_id res chain seq x y z
N ALA A 1 -0.25 -7.10 -12.86
CA ALA A 1 0.72 -7.01 -11.74
C ALA A 1 0.35 -5.95 -10.70
N HIS A 2 0.20 -4.69 -11.11
CA HIS A 2 0.11 -3.51 -10.23
C HIS A 2 -1.01 -3.54 -9.17
N ILE A 3 -2.23 -3.96 -9.55
CA ILE A 3 -3.36 -4.11 -8.59
C ILE A 3 -3.03 -5.07 -7.45
N ILE A 4 -2.33 -6.18 -7.75
CA ILE A 4 -1.99 -7.20 -6.75
C ILE A 4 -0.92 -6.66 -5.79
N GLY A 5 0.09 -5.95 -6.33
CA GLY A 5 1.11 -5.26 -5.53
C GLY A 5 0.49 -4.21 -4.60
N GLY A 6 -0.39 -3.36 -5.14
CA GLY A 6 -1.12 -2.35 -4.38
C GLY A 6 -2.04 -2.95 -3.33
N TYR A 7 -2.73 -4.05 -3.65
CA TYR A 7 -3.57 -4.79 -2.70
C TYR A 7 -2.72 -5.38 -1.56
N ALA A 8 -1.62 -6.05 -1.86
CA ALA A 8 -0.72 -6.63 -0.88
C ALA A 8 -0.15 -5.56 0.07
N ALA A 9 0.28 -4.42 -0.48
CA ALA A 9 0.75 -3.27 0.28
C ALA A 9 -0.34 -2.75 1.24
N LEU A 10 -1.53 -2.44 0.72
CA LEU A 10 -2.61 -1.88 1.52
C LEU A 10 -3.14 -2.88 2.57
N GLU A 11 -3.25 -4.15 2.24
CA GLU A 11 -3.64 -5.23 3.18
C GLU A 11 -2.65 -5.40 4.33
N ALA A 12 -1.34 -5.43 4.05
CA ALA A 12 -0.30 -5.47 5.08
C ALA A 12 -0.38 -4.27 6.04
N GLY A 13 -1.00 -3.19 5.57
CA GLY A 13 -1.11 -1.93 6.27
C GLY A 13 -2.35 -1.65 7.08
N THR A 14 -3.43 -2.41 6.88
CA THR A 14 -4.66 -2.20 7.64
C THR A 14 -4.69 -3.02 8.94
N ASN A 15 -5.24 -2.44 10.00
CA ASN A 15 -5.53 -3.15 11.26
C ASN A 15 -6.97 -3.65 11.29
N ARG A 16 -7.67 -3.65 10.14
CA ARG A 16 -9.07 -4.06 10.09
C ARG A 16 -9.17 -5.54 10.40
N SER A 17 -10.07 -5.92 11.31
CA SER A 17 -10.49 -7.32 11.50
C SER A 17 -11.72 -7.55 10.61
N GLY A 18 -11.53 -8.12 9.42
CA GLY A 18 -12.62 -8.36 8.48
C GLY A 18 -12.17 -8.33 7.02
N ARG A 19 -13.13 -8.62 6.12
CA ARG A 19 -12.96 -8.47 4.67
C ARG A 19 -12.92 -6.98 4.31
N PRO A 20 -12.05 -6.55 3.38
CA PRO A 20 -12.07 -5.19 2.88
C PRO A 20 -13.44 -4.88 2.25
N GLY A 21 -14.02 -3.72 2.58
CA GLY A 21 -15.24 -3.26 1.92
C GLY A 21 -14.97 -2.88 0.46
N ILE A 22 -16.00 -2.92 -0.39
CA ILE A 22 -15.87 -2.65 -1.84
C ILE A 22 -15.20 -1.31 -2.14
N PHE A 23 -15.53 -0.26 -1.38
CA PHE A 23 -14.90 1.05 -1.51
C PHE A 23 -13.37 1.02 -1.36
N PHE A 24 -12.87 0.20 -0.42
CA PHE A 24 -11.44 0.05 -0.20
C PHE A 24 -10.75 -0.70 -1.34
N LEU A 25 -11.42 -1.71 -1.90
CA LEU A 25 -10.94 -2.43 -3.08
C LEU A 25 -10.87 -1.51 -4.30
N VAL A 26 -11.89 -0.70 -4.53
CA VAL A 26 -11.89 0.31 -5.61
C VAL A 26 -10.76 1.31 -5.42
N LEU A 27 -10.55 1.80 -4.19
CA LEU A 27 -9.44 2.71 -3.91
C LEU A 27 -8.07 2.09 -4.20
N ILE A 28 -7.87 0.81 -3.85
CA ILE A 28 -6.64 0.07 -4.18
C ILE A 28 -6.43 0.05 -5.69
N VAL A 29 -7.47 -0.34 -6.44
CA VAL A 29 -7.39 -0.45 -7.90
C VAL A 29 -7.06 0.91 -8.52
N VAL A 30 -7.74 1.97 -8.09
CA VAL A 30 -7.51 3.31 -8.62
C VAL A 30 -6.10 3.79 -8.30
N VAL A 31 -5.65 3.70 -7.05
CA VAL A 31 -4.31 4.17 -6.64
C VAL A 31 -3.20 3.37 -7.32
N ALA A 32 -3.37 2.04 -7.39
CA ALA A 32 -2.35 1.16 -7.93
C ALA A 32 -2.17 1.28 -9.45
N ASN A 33 -3.14 1.83 -10.18
CA ASN A 33 -3.01 2.09 -11.63
C ASN A 33 -3.03 3.59 -11.95
N LEU A 34 -2.98 4.45 -10.94
CA LEU A 34 -2.98 5.90 -11.15
C LEU A 34 -1.82 6.38 -12.03
N PRO A 35 -0.58 5.82 -11.94
CA PRO A 35 0.50 6.19 -12.86
C PRO A 35 0.11 6.02 -14.32
N ASP A 36 -0.51 4.87 -14.65
CA ASP A 36 -0.87 4.50 -16.02
C ASP A 36 -2.02 5.32 -16.60
N LEU A 37 -2.76 6.12 -15.81
CA LEU A 37 -3.78 6.98 -16.41
C LEU A 37 -3.18 8.02 -17.39
N ASP A 38 -1.86 8.17 -17.38
CA ASP A 38 -1.09 8.94 -18.36
C ASP A 38 -1.16 8.40 -19.80
N PHE A 39 -1.55 7.14 -20.05
CA PHE A 39 -1.74 6.64 -21.42
C PHE A 39 -3.03 7.16 -22.05
N LEU A 40 -4.01 7.61 -21.24
CA LEU A 40 -5.34 7.98 -21.73
C LEU A 40 -5.33 9.10 -22.78
N PRO A 41 -4.59 10.22 -22.59
CA PRO A 41 -4.47 11.24 -23.63
C PRO A 41 -3.89 10.69 -24.93
N GLY A 42 -2.95 9.73 -24.83
CA GLY A 42 -2.35 9.05 -25.97
C GLY A 42 -3.35 8.21 -26.75
N VAL A 43 -4.18 7.43 -26.04
CA VAL A 43 -5.27 6.65 -26.64
C VAL A 43 -6.24 7.55 -27.42
N LEU A 44 -6.56 8.74 -26.91
CA LEU A 44 -7.49 9.66 -27.56
C LEU A 44 -6.97 10.22 -28.90
N ILE A 45 -5.65 10.30 -29.08
CA ILE A 45 -5.02 10.81 -30.31
C ILE A 45 -4.46 9.69 -31.20
N GLY A 46 -4.68 8.42 -30.84
CA GLY A 46 -4.22 7.26 -31.60
C GLY A 46 -2.77 6.82 -31.32
N ASP A 47 -2.12 7.39 -30.31
CA ASP A 47 -0.76 7.01 -29.88
C ASP A 47 -0.73 6.79 -28.36
N PRO A 48 -1.14 5.61 -27.87
CA PRO A 48 -1.17 5.29 -26.44
C PRO A 48 0.18 5.42 -25.72
N GLY A 49 1.29 5.30 -26.44
CA GLY A 49 2.63 5.36 -25.88
C GLY A 49 3.13 6.78 -25.62
N LEU A 50 2.53 7.80 -26.26
CA LEU A 50 3.10 9.15 -26.34
C LEU A 50 3.37 9.80 -24.97
N TYR A 51 2.49 9.56 -24.00
CA TYR A 51 2.56 10.18 -22.66
C TYR A 51 2.83 9.18 -21.55
N HIS A 52 2.85 7.88 -21.88
CA HIS A 52 3.00 6.83 -20.90
C HIS A 52 4.43 6.80 -20.36
N ARG A 53 4.59 6.52 -19.06
CA ARG A 53 5.89 6.54 -18.34
C ARG A 53 6.49 7.94 -18.22
N GLY A 54 5.64 8.97 -18.21
CA GLY A 54 6.03 10.35 -17.99
C GLY A 54 6.23 10.71 -16.50
N PRO A 55 5.97 11.97 -16.11
CA PRO A 55 6.11 12.44 -14.72
C PRO A 55 5.29 11.66 -13.67
N SER A 56 4.20 11.02 -14.09
CA SER A 56 3.39 10.05 -13.34
C SER A 56 4.23 8.93 -12.74
N HIS A 57 5.29 8.49 -13.42
CA HIS A 57 6.14 7.39 -12.99
C HIS A 57 7.34 7.85 -12.15
N SER A 58 7.10 8.84 -11.29
CA SER A 58 8.12 9.39 -10.38
C SER A 58 7.79 9.18 -8.91
N ILE A 59 8.81 9.10 -8.06
CA ILE A 59 8.65 9.04 -6.61
C ILE A 59 7.99 10.30 -6.05
N PHE A 60 8.17 11.44 -6.73
CA PHE A 60 7.54 12.71 -6.38
C PHE A 60 6.05 12.71 -6.68
N ALA A 61 5.62 12.14 -7.82
CA ALA A 61 4.21 11.90 -8.10
C ALA A 61 3.60 10.96 -7.05
N ALA A 62 4.29 9.86 -6.71
CA ALA A 62 3.87 8.95 -5.65
C ALA A 62 3.67 9.66 -4.30
N ALA A 63 4.62 10.53 -3.92
CA ALA A 63 4.57 11.32 -2.69
C ALA A 63 3.42 12.35 -2.70
N ALA A 64 3.21 13.03 -3.83
CA ALA A 64 2.13 14.00 -4.00
C ALA A 64 0.75 13.33 -3.87
N VAL A 65 0.53 12.22 -4.60
CA VAL A 65 -0.70 11.42 -4.53
C VAL A 65 -0.92 10.89 -3.12
N ALA A 66 0.13 10.39 -2.47
CA ALA A 66 0.08 9.94 -1.08
C ALA A 66 -0.32 11.06 -0.12
N GLY A 67 0.24 12.27 -0.29
CA GLY A 67 -0.10 13.45 0.50
C GLY A 67 -1.57 13.83 0.34
N VAL A 68 -2.06 13.91 -0.89
CA VAL A 68 -3.46 14.23 -1.21
C VAL A 68 -4.40 13.18 -0.62
N ALA A 69 -4.12 11.89 -0.82
CA ALA A 69 -4.92 10.81 -0.24
C ALA A 69 -4.91 10.85 1.29
N GLY A 70 -3.74 11.09 1.89
CA GLY A 70 -3.57 11.26 3.33
C GLY A 70 -4.43 12.39 3.89
N TRP A 71 -4.41 13.55 3.24
CA TRP A 71 -5.22 14.70 3.64
C TRP A 71 -6.72 14.46 3.46
N ALA A 72 -7.15 13.99 2.29
CA ALA A 72 -8.57 13.85 1.93
C ALA A 72 -9.27 12.67 2.64
N LEU A 73 -8.56 11.55 2.83
CA LEU A 73 -9.14 10.31 3.35
C LEU A 73 -8.67 9.98 4.77
N GLY A 74 -7.58 10.60 5.24
CA GLY A 74 -7.03 10.42 6.58
C GLY A 74 -8.03 10.50 7.72
N PRO A 75 -8.87 11.57 7.79
CA PRO A 75 -9.88 11.70 8.85
C PRO A 75 -10.89 10.55 8.89
N ARG A 76 -11.16 9.91 7.75
CA ARG A 76 -12.15 8.84 7.62
C ARG A 76 -11.55 7.43 7.78
N LEU A 77 -10.26 7.27 7.53
CA LEU A 77 -9.60 5.96 7.40
C LEU A 77 -8.55 5.68 8.49
N GLY A 78 -8.58 6.43 9.59
CA GLY A 78 -7.74 6.15 10.77
C GLY A 78 -6.38 6.85 10.76
N GLY A 79 -6.31 8.04 10.16
CA GLY A 79 -5.19 8.99 10.28
C GLY A 79 -4.50 9.30 8.96
N ALA A 80 -4.21 10.58 8.73
CA ALA A 80 -3.59 11.09 7.49
C ALA A 80 -2.24 10.43 7.17
N ARG A 81 -1.34 10.36 8.16
CA ARG A 81 -0.02 9.72 8.01
C ARG A 81 -0.12 8.25 7.58
N ARG A 82 -1.09 7.52 8.14
CA ARG A 82 -1.30 6.11 7.83
C ARG A 82 -1.75 5.94 6.39
N VAL A 83 -2.76 6.71 5.98
CA VAL A 83 -3.28 6.66 4.61
C VAL A 83 -2.18 7.04 3.62
N ALA A 84 -1.48 8.14 3.85
CA ALA A 84 -0.39 8.58 2.99
C ALA A 84 0.69 7.49 2.83
N LEU A 85 1.14 6.89 3.93
CA LEU A 85 2.14 5.83 3.88
C LEU A 85 1.70 4.65 2.99
N TRP A 86 0.46 4.17 3.17
CA TRP A 86 0.01 3.00 2.41
C TRP A 86 -0.35 3.31 0.97
N THR A 87 -0.84 4.53 0.68
CA THR A 87 -0.97 5.02 -0.70
C THR A 87 0.39 5.12 -1.37
N PHE A 88 1.41 5.65 -0.68
CA PHE A 88 2.77 5.72 -1.21
C PHE A 88 3.35 4.34 -1.52
N ILE A 89 3.15 3.36 -0.63
CA ILE A 89 3.63 1.99 -0.89
C ILE A 89 2.85 1.35 -2.03
N ALA A 90 1.53 1.54 -2.12
CA ALA A 90 0.73 0.99 -3.20
C ALA A 90 1.12 1.58 -4.56
N TYR A 91 1.22 2.90 -4.66
CA TYR A 91 1.69 3.60 -5.85
C TYR A 91 3.15 3.22 -6.17
N GLY A 92 4.02 3.22 -5.17
CA GLY A 92 5.43 2.87 -5.32
C GLY A 92 5.63 1.42 -5.78
N SER A 93 4.73 0.49 -5.42
CA SER A 93 4.77 -0.87 -5.95
C SER A 93 4.60 -0.91 -7.46
N HIS A 94 3.83 0.02 -8.03
CA HIS A 94 3.73 0.21 -9.48
C HIS A 94 5.08 0.60 -10.08
N LEU A 95 5.71 1.64 -9.51
CA LEU A 95 7.00 2.13 -9.98
C LEU A 95 8.08 1.07 -9.93
N VAL A 96 8.15 0.31 -8.82
CA VAL A 96 9.11 -0.79 -8.68
C VAL A 96 8.86 -1.86 -9.74
N LEU A 97 7.60 -2.23 -10.01
CA LEU A 97 7.31 -3.20 -11.05
C LEU A 97 7.76 -2.69 -12.43
N ASP A 98 7.52 -1.42 -12.75
CA ASP A 98 7.95 -0.82 -14.02
C ASP A 98 9.47 -0.68 -14.15
N MET A 99 10.21 -0.52 -13.04
CA MET A 99 11.67 -0.54 -13.05
C MET A 99 12.26 -1.94 -13.28
N LEU A 100 11.56 -2.98 -12.83
CA LEU A 100 12.01 -4.37 -12.94
C LEU A 100 11.65 -4.98 -14.30
N ILE A 101 10.73 -4.35 -15.02
CA ILE A 101 10.09 -4.88 -16.21
C ILE A 101 10.35 -3.92 -17.39
N PRO A 102 11.27 -4.28 -18.31
CA PRO A 102 11.65 -3.44 -19.44
C PRO A 102 10.48 -3.01 -20.33
N ASP A 103 10.60 -1.85 -20.96
CA ASP A 103 9.71 -1.45 -22.06
C ASP A 103 10.04 -2.26 -23.33
N PRO A 104 9.08 -2.99 -23.92
CA PRO A 104 9.27 -3.64 -25.21
C PRO A 104 9.38 -2.69 -26.41
N SER A 105 9.10 -1.39 -26.26
CA SER A 105 9.20 -0.40 -27.34
C SER A 105 10.63 -0.13 -27.82
N GLY A 106 11.64 -0.70 -27.15
CA GLY A 106 13.06 -0.43 -27.43
C GLY A 106 13.55 0.90 -26.85
N GLY A 107 12.67 1.66 -26.19
CA GLY A 107 13.07 2.75 -25.31
C GLY A 107 13.71 2.26 -24.01
N SER A 108 14.18 3.22 -23.23
CA SER A 108 14.41 3.09 -21.79
C SER A 108 13.94 1.83 -21.10
N ALA A 109 14.82 0.93 -20.63
CA ALA A 109 14.39 -0.20 -19.80
C ALA A 109 13.86 0.20 -18.39
N GLY A 110 13.41 1.45 -18.21
CA GLY A 110 13.06 2.02 -16.91
C GLY A 110 12.02 3.14 -16.99
N ILE A 111 11.93 3.91 -15.91
CA ILE A 111 11.01 5.03 -15.74
C ILE A 111 11.75 6.25 -15.19
N PRO A 112 11.25 7.50 -15.39
CA PRO A 112 11.85 8.71 -14.84
C PRO A 112 11.56 8.84 -13.33
N ALA A 113 12.03 7.86 -12.56
CA ALA A 113 11.70 7.65 -11.15
C ALA A 113 12.05 8.84 -10.26
N LEU A 114 13.08 9.60 -10.64
CA LEU A 114 13.61 10.73 -9.89
C LEU A 114 13.19 12.08 -10.46
N TRP A 115 12.29 12.12 -11.45
CA TRP A 115 11.73 13.36 -11.97
C TRP A 115 10.98 14.12 -10.85
N PRO A 116 11.14 15.45 -10.72
CA PRO A 116 11.76 16.39 -11.65
C PRO A 116 13.25 16.64 -11.40
N LEU A 117 13.89 15.97 -10.43
CA LEU A 117 15.29 16.20 -10.11
C LEU A 117 16.23 15.66 -11.18
N LEU A 118 15.88 14.52 -11.77
CA LEU A 118 16.67 13.88 -12.80
C LEU A 118 15.75 13.37 -13.90
N ALA A 119 16.07 13.72 -15.15
CA ALA A 119 15.31 13.29 -16.32
C ALA A 119 15.72 11.88 -16.80
N SER A 120 16.82 11.32 -16.31
CA SER A 120 17.26 9.98 -16.70
C SER A 120 16.33 8.92 -16.15
N GLU A 121 16.07 7.92 -16.96
CA GLU A 121 15.29 6.77 -16.56
C GLU A 121 16.10 5.81 -15.69
N VAL A 122 15.41 5.18 -14.74
CA VAL A 122 15.96 4.20 -13.81
C VAL A 122 15.24 2.89 -14.06
N GLY A 123 16.01 1.85 -14.38
CA GLY A 123 15.52 0.49 -14.55
C GLY A 123 16.61 -0.50 -14.20
N THR A 124 16.24 -1.62 -13.60
CA THR A 124 17.15 -2.73 -13.32
C THR A 124 16.52 -4.00 -13.87
N PRO A 125 16.69 -4.28 -15.18
CA PRO A 125 16.19 -5.50 -15.77
C PRO A 125 16.75 -6.68 -14.99
N ILE A 126 15.88 -7.60 -14.57
CA ILE A 126 16.33 -8.83 -13.90
C ILE A 126 16.86 -9.78 -14.99
N PRO A 127 18.17 -10.10 -15.00
CA PRO A 127 18.72 -11.03 -15.99
C PRO A 127 18.06 -12.41 -15.83
N GLY A 128 17.52 -12.96 -16.92
CA GLY A 128 16.85 -14.27 -16.92
C GLY A 128 15.33 -14.25 -17.08
N LEU A 129 14.71 -13.06 -17.12
CA LEU A 129 13.32 -12.88 -17.54
C LEU A 129 13.16 -12.68 -19.06
N GLY A 130 14.19 -12.99 -19.87
CA GLY A 130 14.23 -12.72 -21.32
C GLY A 130 13.10 -13.32 -22.17
N VAL A 131 12.44 -14.38 -21.69
CA VAL A 131 11.20 -14.91 -22.32
C VAL A 131 10.07 -13.87 -22.26
N LEU A 132 10.04 -13.03 -21.22
CA LEU A 132 9.11 -11.90 -21.15
C LEU A 132 9.50 -10.80 -22.14
N ASP A 133 10.79 -10.55 -22.35
CA ASP A 133 11.25 -9.49 -23.25
C ASP A 133 10.83 -9.79 -24.71
N ASP A 134 10.96 -11.05 -25.15
CA ASP A 134 10.50 -11.50 -26.48
C ASP A 134 8.97 -11.41 -26.62
N LEU A 135 8.21 -11.92 -25.63
CA LEU A 135 6.74 -11.86 -25.64
C LEU A 135 6.22 -10.42 -25.62
N ARG A 136 6.87 -9.55 -24.86
CA ARG A 136 6.53 -8.13 -24.74
C ARG A 136 6.84 -7.39 -26.04
N THR A 137 7.95 -7.70 -26.71
CA THR A 137 8.30 -7.13 -28.02
C THR A 137 7.24 -7.47 -29.06
N LEU A 138 6.77 -8.72 -29.10
CA LEU A 138 5.67 -9.15 -29.97
C LEU A 138 4.37 -8.41 -29.66
N THR A 139 4.08 -8.20 -28.38
CA THR A 139 2.86 -7.51 -27.94
C THR A 139 2.92 -6.01 -28.27
N HIS A 140 4.10 -5.39 -28.20
CA HIS A 140 4.28 -3.99 -28.61
C HIS A 140 3.98 -3.79 -30.10
N ILE A 141 4.48 -4.69 -30.96
CA ILE A 141 4.17 -4.68 -32.40
C ILE A 141 2.65 -4.85 -32.62
N GLU A 142 1.98 -5.71 -31.86
CA GLU A 142 0.53 -5.88 -31.96
C GLU A 142 -0.26 -4.65 -31.45
N VAL A 143 0.21 -3.98 -30.39
CA VAL A 143 -0.38 -2.75 -29.85
C VAL A 143 -0.26 -1.60 -30.84
N GLN A 144 0.86 -1.47 -31.55
CA GLN A 144 1.00 -0.48 -32.64
C GLN A 144 0.02 -0.73 -33.79
N ASN A 145 -0.36 -1.98 -34.03
CA ASN A 145 -1.36 -2.36 -35.04
C ASN A 145 -2.81 -2.28 -34.53
N GLY A 146 -3.01 -1.83 -33.28
CA GLY A 146 -4.29 -1.63 -32.64
C GLY A 146 -4.24 -2.00 -31.16
N PHE A 147 -4.26 -0.99 -30.29
CA PHE A 147 -4.12 -1.12 -28.83
C PHE A 147 -4.96 -2.26 -28.22
N PHE A 148 -6.27 -2.27 -28.48
CA PHE A 148 -7.16 -3.30 -27.93
C PHE A 148 -6.95 -4.68 -28.54
N ARG A 149 -6.47 -4.76 -29.80
CA ARG A 149 -6.14 -6.04 -30.44
C ARG A 149 -4.88 -6.64 -29.82
N GLY A 150 -3.85 -5.83 -29.57
CA GLY A 150 -2.66 -6.28 -28.85
C GLY A 150 -2.96 -6.68 -27.40
N LEU A 151 -3.85 -5.95 -26.72
CA LEU A 151 -4.25 -6.29 -25.35
C LEU A 151 -5.00 -7.63 -25.26
N LEU A 152 -5.87 -7.91 -26.24
CA LEU A 152 -6.67 -9.13 -26.31
C LEU A 152 -5.99 -10.26 -27.10
N SER A 153 -4.75 -10.05 -27.56
CA SER A 153 -4.01 -11.07 -28.28
C SER A 153 -3.58 -12.20 -27.35
N LEU A 154 -3.22 -13.34 -27.94
CA LEU A 154 -2.67 -14.45 -27.17
C LEU A 154 -1.36 -14.06 -26.45
N SER A 155 -0.55 -13.19 -27.07
CA SER A 155 0.68 -12.64 -26.50
C SER A 155 0.36 -11.76 -25.29
N GLY A 156 -0.61 -10.85 -25.41
CA GLY A 156 -1.09 -10.01 -24.31
C GLY A 156 -1.64 -10.81 -23.13
N VAL A 157 -2.47 -11.83 -23.40
CA VAL A 157 -2.98 -12.74 -22.36
C VAL A 157 -1.85 -13.51 -21.67
N ARG A 158 -0.86 -13.99 -22.42
CA ARG A 158 0.29 -14.71 -21.84
C ARG A 158 1.12 -13.81 -20.92
N ILE A 159 1.39 -12.56 -21.33
CA ILE A 159 2.08 -11.59 -20.48
C ILE A 159 1.29 -11.32 -19.21
N PHE A 160 -0.03 -11.09 -19.33
CA PHE A 160 -0.89 -10.87 -18.18
C PHE A 160 -0.83 -12.04 -17.19
N LEU A 161 -0.87 -13.29 -17.68
CA LEU A 161 -0.78 -14.49 -16.84
C LEU A 161 0.58 -14.61 -16.17
N LEU A 162 1.68 -14.31 -16.86
CA LEU A 162 3.03 -14.34 -16.29
C LEU A 162 3.20 -13.27 -15.20
N ASP A 163 2.72 -12.06 -15.47
CA ASP A 163 2.68 -10.97 -14.50
C ASP A 163 1.81 -11.33 -13.28
N ALA A 164 0.72 -12.09 -13.48
CA ALA A 164 -0.07 -12.61 -12.38
C ALA A 164 0.71 -13.64 -11.56
N VAL A 165 1.39 -14.60 -12.20
CA VAL A 165 2.21 -15.62 -11.51
C VAL A 165 3.31 -15.00 -10.67
N LEU A 166 3.97 -13.94 -11.17
CA LEU A 166 5.04 -13.25 -10.44
C LEU A 166 4.53 -12.52 -9.19
N VAL A 167 3.33 -11.94 -9.25
CA VAL A 167 2.84 -11.04 -8.19
C VAL A 167 1.85 -11.72 -7.24
N LEU A 168 1.15 -12.79 -7.66
CA LEU A 168 0.22 -13.55 -6.83
C LEU A 168 0.84 -14.05 -5.50
N PRO A 169 2.10 -14.51 -5.43
CA PRO A 169 2.73 -14.91 -4.17
C PRO A 169 2.82 -13.79 -3.11
N LEU A 170 2.70 -12.51 -3.51
CA LEU A 170 2.67 -11.39 -2.57
C LEU A 170 1.40 -11.37 -1.71
N ILE A 171 0.29 -11.95 -2.18
CA ILE A 171 -0.97 -12.01 -1.45
C ILE A 171 -0.86 -12.85 -0.16
N PRO A 172 -0.47 -14.14 -0.20
CA PRO A 172 -0.31 -14.94 1.02
C PRO A 172 0.81 -14.38 1.92
N LEU A 173 1.85 -13.76 1.35
CA LEU A 173 2.90 -13.10 2.13
C LEU A 173 2.34 -11.91 2.94
N ALA A 174 1.60 -11.02 2.30
CA ALA A 174 0.93 -9.90 2.96
C ALA A 174 -0.05 -10.37 4.04
N TRP A 175 -0.80 -11.45 3.75
CA TRP A 175 -1.70 -12.06 4.72
C TRP A 175 -0.93 -12.66 5.92
N GLY A 176 0.21 -13.29 5.69
CA GLY A 176 1.13 -13.79 6.71
C GLY A 176 1.63 -12.68 7.64
N VAL A 177 2.04 -11.54 7.07
CA VAL A 177 2.46 -10.35 7.85
C VAL A 177 1.31 -9.81 8.70
N ARG A 178 0.12 -9.69 8.12
CA ARG A 178 -1.10 -9.22 8.82
C ARG A 178 -1.47 -10.12 9.99
N THR A 179 -1.53 -11.44 9.78
CA THR A 179 -1.93 -12.40 10.82
C THR A 179 -0.97 -12.39 12.01
N ARG A 180 0.34 -12.24 11.76
CA ARG A 180 1.36 -12.10 12.82
C ARG A 180 1.14 -10.84 13.66
N ARG A 181 0.85 -9.70 13.03
CA ARG A 181 0.59 -8.43 13.72
C ARG A 181 -0.66 -8.48 14.59
N VAL A 182 -1.78 -8.97 14.05
CA VAL A 182 -3.04 -9.09 14.80
C VAL A 182 -2.87 -10.00 16.02
N ARG A 183 -2.15 -11.13 15.87
CA ARG A 183 -1.84 -12.02 16.98
C ARG A 183 -0.97 -11.35 18.04
N ALA A 184 0.05 -10.58 17.63
CA ALA A 184 0.91 -9.86 18.56
C ALA A 184 0.14 -8.80 19.38
N THR A 185 -0.76 -8.05 18.76
CA THR A 185 -1.61 -7.07 19.45
C THR A 185 -2.56 -7.75 20.44
N ARG A 186 -3.19 -8.87 20.06
CA ARG A 186 -4.05 -9.64 20.99
C ARG A 186 -3.26 -10.18 22.19
N ARG A 187 -2.07 -10.74 21.96
CA ARG A 187 -1.20 -11.21 23.05
C ARG A 187 -0.82 -10.11 24.03
N ARG A 188 -0.50 -8.91 23.53
CA ARG A 188 -0.22 -7.74 24.39
C ARG A 188 -1.44 -7.30 25.20
N ALA A 189 -2.64 -7.33 24.61
CA ALA A 189 -3.86 -6.99 25.33
C ALA A 189 -4.14 -7.98 26.48
N VAL A 190 -4.01 -9.29 26.22
CA VAL A 190 -4.20 -10.35 27.24
C VAL A 190 -3.10 -10.34 28.31
N SER A 191 -1.85 -10.08 27.93
CA SER A 191 -0.74 -9.97 28.88
C SER A 191 -0.83 -8.69 29.73
N GLY A 192 -1.36 -7.60 29.17
CA GLY A 192 -1.59 -6.35 29.89
C GLY A 192 -2.77 -6.40 30.87
N SER A 193 -3.78 -7.25 30.61
CA SER A 193 -4.90 -7.47 31.54
C SER A 193 -4.55 -8.35 32.74
N ASN A 194 -3.40 -9.03 32.73
CA ASN A 194 -2.89 -9.81 33.86
C ASN A 194 -1.93 -9.03 34.76
N LEU A 195 -1.68 -7.74 34.48
CA LEU A 195 -1.06 -6.89 35.50
C LEU A 195 -2.06 -6.80 36.66
N PRO A 196 -1.68 -7.21 37.90
CA PRO A 196 -2.57 -7.09 39.04
C PRO A 196 -3.04 -5.65 39.09
N LEU A 197 -4.37 -5.47 39.09
CA LEU A 197 -5.00 -4.18 39.30
C LEU A 197 -4.36 -3.59 40.55
N ARG A 198 -3.37 -2.71 40.37
CA ARG A 198 -2.81 -1.94 41.49
C ARG A 198 -4.04 -1.30 42.11
N PRO A 199 -4.36 -1.59 43.38
CA PRO A 199 -5.56 -1.05 44.00
C PRO A 199 -5.50 0.44 43.78
N ARG A 200 -6.46 0.94 43.00
CA ARG A 200 -6.66 2.37 42.81
C ARG A 200 -6.85 2.88 44.23
N ARG A 201 -5.81 3.51 44.79
CA ARG A 201 -5.97 4.26 46.04
C ARG A 201 -7.01 5.31 45.68
N ALA A 202 -8.26 5.04 46.06
CA ALA A 202 -9.34 6.00 45.98
C ALA A 202 -8.85 7.19 46.79
N ARG A 203 -8.39 8.22 46.09
CA ARG A 203 -8.13 9.52 46.70
C ARG A 203 -9.51 10.09 46.97
N VAL A 204 -10.03 9.78 48.14
CA VAL A 204 -11.21 10.44 48.69
C VAL A 204 -10.78 11.87 48.94
N GLU A 205 -11.00 12.74 47.96
CA GLU A 205 -10.98 14.18 48.19
C GLU A 205 -12.24 14.49 49.00
N VAL A 206 -12.07 14.52 50.33
CA VAL A 206 -13.04 15.11 51.22
C VAL A 206 -13.09 16.60 50.89
N PRO A 207 -14.25 17.19 50.58
CA PRO A 207 -14.38 18.63 50.37
C PRO A 207 -13.96 19.34 51.66
N GLY A 208 -12.78 19.97 51.62
CA GLY A 208 -12.24 20.73 52.74
C GLY A 208 -13.01 22.02 52.90
N GLY A 209 -13.92 22.07 53.88
CA GLY A 209 -14.26 23.31 54.55
C GLY A 209 -13.02 23.87 55.28
N PRO A 210 -12.90 25.20 55.44
CA PRO A 210 -11.70 25.82 55.96
C PRO A 210 -11.49 25.46 57.43
N GLY A 211 -10.42 24.70 57.69
CA GLY A 211 -9.88 24.49 59.03
C GLY A 211 -10.33 23.19 59.71
N ARG A 212 -9.59 22.10 59.50
CA ARG A 212 -9.21 21.12 60.54
C ARG A 212 -8.27 20.05 59.96
N GLY A 213 -7.35 19.59 60.81
CA GLY A 213 -6.13 18.86 60.45
C GLY A 213 -6.33 17.55 59.70
N ARG A 214 -5.33 17.21 58.88
CA ARG A 214 -5.24 15.94 58.13
C ARG A 214 -4.97 14.78 59.09
N VAL A 215 -5.92 13.85 59.20
CA VAL A 215 -5.70 12.54 59.82
C VAL A 215 -5.57 11.50 58.70
N LEU A 216 -4.39 10.88 58.60
CA LEU A 216 -4.13 9.75 57.71
C LEU A 216 -4.66 8.48 58.38
N VAL A 217 -5.77 7.93 57.88
CA VAL A 217 -6.26 6.61 58.30
C VAL A 217 -5.71 5.57 57.32
N ALA A 218 -4.87 4.68 57.82
CA ALA A 218 -4.39 3.50 57.10
C ALA A 218 -5.52 2.45 57.08
N ALA A 219 -5.96 2.05 55.89
CA ALA A 219 -6.92 0.97 55.72
C ALA A 219 -6.18 -0.38 55.71
N GLU A 220 -6.34 -1.16 56.78
CA GLU A 220 -5.99 -2.58 56.82
C GLU A 220 -7.05 -3.39 56.07
N GLY A 221 -6.67 -3.99 54.93
CA GLY A 221 -7.51 -4.93 54.20
C GLY A 221 -7.21 -6.37 54.62
N ARG A 222 -8.12 -6.99 55.38
CA ARG A 222 -8.15 -8.44 55.62
C ARG A 222 -8.47 -9.19 54.33
N ALA A 223 -7.59 -10.10 53.94
CA ALA A 223 -7.85 -11.13 52.95
C ALA A 223 -8.68 -12.26 53.59
N ALA A 224 -9.88 -12.51 53.08
CA ALA A 224 -10.65 -13.71 53.37
C ALA A 224 -10.49 -14.69 52.20
N ARG A 225 -9.99 -15.89 52.51
CA ARG A 225 -9.99 -17.06 51.64
C ARG A 225 -11.36 -17.73 51.73
N GLY A 226 -11.86 -18.22 50.60
CA GLY A 226 -13.03 -19.09 50.44
C GLY A 226 -13.04 -19.58 49.01
#